data_AF-A0A2T4LR18-F1
#
_entry.id   AF-A0A2T4LR18-F1
#
_cell.length_a   1.000
_cell.length_b   1.000
_cell.length_c   1.000
_cell.angle_alpha   90.00
_cell.angle_beta   90.00
_cell.angle_gamma   90.00
#
_symmetry.space_group_name_H-M   'P 1'
#
loop_
_entity.id
_entity.type
_entity.pdbx_description
1 polymer ?
#
loop_
_entity_poly.entity_id
_entity_poly.type
_entity_poly.pdbx_seq_one_letter_code
_entity_poly.pdbx_strand_id
1 'polypeptide(L)'
;MTDTLQQVKASFIEYVLFHYRFKSRISVWVLNLIKSSPELLQKIYFVDEQIPSHNTLEIAAVNTDNIAIKLKVQNQQYINNEKIFDYIANQNIYFDIKLYLNNEGSRDTRLDELLLTQLLHSPYYAIY
;
A
#
# COMPACT_ATOMS: atom_id res chain seq x y z
N MET A 1 -12.56 -12.78 -18.39
CA MET A 1 -12.42 -11.31 -18.48
C MET A 1 -11.10 -10.99 -17.82
N THR A 2 -10.18 -10.32 -18.51
CA THR A 2 -8.89 -9.92 -17.93
C THR A 2 -9.16 -8.74 -17.01
N ASP A 3 -9.05 -8.94 -15.69
CA ASP A 3 -9.20 -7.86 -14.73
C ASP A 3 -8.16 -6.77 -15.00
N THR A 4 -8.59 -5.51 -14.94
CA THR A 4 -7.68 -4.38 -15.03
C THR A 4 -6.78 -4.33 -13.80
N LEU A 5 -5.57 -3.78 -13.91
CA LEU A 5 -4.63 -3.69 -12.78
C LEU A 5 -5.27 -2.99 -11.56
N GLN A 6 -6.14 -1.99 -11.79
CA GLN A 6 -6.86 -1.29 -10.73
C GLN A 6 -7.85 -2.22 -10.00
N GLN A 7 -8.56 -3.09 -10.72
CA GLN A 7 -9.46 -4.08 -10.12
C GLN A 7 -8.69 -5.10 -9.28
N VAL A 8 -7.53 -5.55 -9.75
CA VAL A 8 -6.64 -6.46 -9.00
C VAL A 8 -6.17 -5.79 -7.71
N LYS A 9 -5.71 -4.53 -7.77
CA LYS A 9 -5.32 -3.75 -6.58
C LYS A 9 -6.49 -3.56 -5.60
N ALA A 10 -7.68 -3.21 -6.09
CA ALA A 10 -8.86 -3.01 -5.24
C ALA A 10 -9.29 -4.31 -4.54
N SER A 11 -9.30 -5.43 -5.28
CA SER A 11 -9.58 -6.76 -4.76
C SER A 11 -8.54 -7.20 -3.73
N PHE A 12 -7.27 -6.90 -3.96
CA PHE A 12 -6.22 -7.15 -2.98
C PHE A 12 -6.45 -6.35 -1.70
N ILE A 13 -6.71 -5.04 -1.79
CA ILE A 13 -6.99 -4.22 -0.61
C ILE A 13 -8.17 -4.78 0.20
N GLU A 14 -9.24 -5.20 -0.48
CA GLU A 14 -10.38 -5.85 0.16
C GLU A 14 -10.00 -7.15 0.86
N TYR A 15 -9.21 -8.00 0.19
CA TYR A 15 -8.67 -9.22 0.78
C TYR A 15 -7.88 -8.90 2.05
N VAL A 16 -6.98 -7.91 2.02
CA VAL A 16 -6.15 -7.58 3.19
C VAL A 16 -6.99 -7.03 4.34
N LEU A 17 -7.94 -6.14 4.04
CA LEU A 17 -8.86 -5.57 5.03
C LEU A 17 -9.74 -6.64 5.72
N PHE A 18 -10.07 -7.72 5.00
CA PHE A 18 -10.88 -8.81 5.54
C PHE A 18 -10.07 -9.82 6.36
N HIS A 19 -8.85 -10.15 5.92
CA HIS A 19 -8.06 -11.23 6.52
C HIS A 19 -7.09 -10.75 7.61
N TYR A 20 -6.69 -9.47 7.59
CA TYR A 20 -5.70 -8.94 8.52
C TYR A 20 -6.27 -7.87 9.43
N ARG A 21 -5.87 -7.93 10.71
CA ARG A 21 -6.16 -6.89 11.69
C ARG A 21 -5.02 -5.89 11.74
N PHE A 22 -5.31 -4.62 11.46
CA PHE A 22 -4.32 -3.55 11.49
C PHE A 22 -4.17 -2.93 12.89
N LYS A 23 -2.96 -2.47 13.21
CA LYS A 23 -2.66 -1.79 14.48
C LYS A 23 -3.32 -0.43 14.61
N SER A 24 -3.61 0.24 13.49
CA SER A 24 -4.20 1.59 13.46
C SER A 24 -5.48 1.62 12.63
N ARG A 25 -6.49 2.35 13.14
CA ARG A 25 -7.72 2.64 12.39
C ARG A 25 -7.44 3.51 11.16
N ILE A 26 -6.41 4.35 11.22
CA ILE A 26 -5.97 5.19 10.10
C ILE A 26 -5.56 4.31 8.91
N SER A 27 -4.88 3.19 9.17
CA SER A 27 -4.51 2.22 8.13
C SER A 27 -5.74 1.69 7.39
N VAL A 28 -6.80 1.35 8.14
CA VAL A 28 -8.07 0.88 7.58
C VAL A 28 -8.73 1.97 6.74
N TRP A 29 -8.75 3.22 7.24
CA TRP A 29 -9.36 4.34 6.50
C TRP A 29 -8.61 4.66 5.21
N VAL A 30 -7.28 4.71 5.26
CA VAL A 30 -6.43 4.96 4.08
C VAL A 30 -6.63 3.87 3.03
N LEU A 31 -6.64 2.61 3.42
CA LEU A 31 -6.87 1.50 2.49
C LEU A 31 -8.27 1.56 1.86
N ASN A 32 -9.31 1.87 2.65
CA ASN A 32 -10.67 2.05 2.11
C ASN A 32 -10.76 3.23 1.15
N LEU A 33 -10.12 4.37 1.48
CA LEU A 33 -10.06 5.54 0.59
C LEU A 33 -9.44 5.19 -0.76
N ILE A 34 -8.29 4.50 -0.74
CA ILE A 34 -7.60 4.06 -1.96
C ILE A 34 -8.50 3.10 -2.74
N LYS A 35 -9.10 2.10 -2.10
CA LYS A 35 -10.03 1.15 -2.74
C LYS A 35 -11.20 1.87 -3.43
N SER A 36 -11.72 2.94 -2.84
CA SER A 36 -12.86 3.69 -3.37
C SER A 36 -12.52 4.67 -4.49
N SER A 37 -11.24 4.90 -4.80
CA SER A 37 -10.80 5.87 -5.81
C SER A 37 -9.99 5.22 -6.94
N PRO A 38 -10.55 5.11 -8.17
CA PRO A 38 -9.83 4.63 -9.33
C PRO A 38 -8.56 5.43 -9.65
N GLU A 39 -8.58 6.74 -9.38
CA GLU A 39 -7.44 7.63 -9.60
C GLU A 39 -6.29 7.34 -8.63
N LEU A 40 -6.58 7.05 -7.36
CA LEU A 40 -5.57 6.65 -6.39
C LEU A 40 -5.01 5.27 -6.74
N LEU A 41 -5.85 4.31 -7.14
CA LEU A 41 -5.41 2.97 -7.57
C LEU A 41 -4.44 2.99 -8.76
N GLN A 42 -4.51 4.02 -9.60
CA GLN A 42 -3.55 4.23 -10.69
C GLN A 42 -2.20 4.77 -10.22
N LYS A 43 -2.14 5.45 -9.07
CA LYS A 43 -0.96 6.17 -8.58
C LYS A 43 -0.21 5.45 -7.48
N ILE A 44 -0.81 4.39 -6.93
CA ILE A 44 -0.18 3.57 -5.91
C ILE A 44 0.51 2.35 -6.51
N TYR A 45 1.59 1.90 -5.90
CA TYR A 45 2.23 0.63 -6.23
C TYR A 45 2.49 -0.16 -4.97
N PHE A 46 2.07 -1.42 -4.93
CA PHE A 46 2.45 -2.29 -3.81
C PHE A 46 3.89 -2.75 -3.99
N VAL A 47 4.64 -2.78 -2.88
CA VAL A 47 6.06 -3.16 -2.88
C VAL A 47 6.37 -4.11 -1.74
N ASP A 48 7.32 -5.01 -1.98
CA ASP A 48 7.89 -5.86 -0.95
C ASP A 48 9.06 -5.15 -0.23
N GLU A 49 9.85 -4.36 -0.95
CA GLU A 49 10.98 -3.59 -0.41
C GLU A 49 10.81 -2.09 -0.61
N GLN A 50 11.37 -1.31 0.31
CA GLN A 50 11.29 0.15 0.22
C GLN A 50 12.30 0.65 -0.81
N ILE A 51 11.85 1.50 -1.72
CA ILE A 51 12.71 2.17 -2.69
C ILE A 51 13.10 3.52 -2.10
N PRO A 52 14.40 3.80 -1.81
CA PRO A 52 14.80 4.99 -1.07
C PRO A 52 14.39 6.33 -1.69
N SER A 53 14.29 6.39 -3.02
CA SER A 53 13.91 7.57 -3.81
C SER A 53 12.40 7.82 -3.86
N HIS A 54 11.57 6.84 -3.48
CA HIS A 54 10.13 6.94 -3.60
C HIS A 54 9.45 7.42 -2.31
N ASN A 55 8.25 7.97 -2.49
CA ASN A 55 7.33 8.17 -1.39
C ASN A 55 6.76 6.81 -0.99
N THR A 56 6.76 6.47 0.29
CA THR A 56 6.34 5.15 0.76
C THR A 56 5.40 5.27 1.96
N LEU A 57 4.26 4.61 1.84
CA LEU A 57 3.32 4.34 2.91
C LEU A 57 3.57 2.93 3.45
N GLU A 58 3.95 2.84 4.70
CA GLU A 58 4.11 1.60 5.44
C GLU A 58 2.91 1.40 6.35
N ILE A 59 2.30 0.21 6.28
CA ILE A 59 1.18 -0.19 7.13
C ILE A 59 1.50 -1.54 7.77
N ALA A 60 1.25 -1.67 9.07
CA ALA A 60 1.52 -2.88 9.82
C ALA A 60 0.26 -3.50 10.45
N ALA A 61 0.16 -4.83 10.31
CA ALA A 61 -0.81 -5.67 11.01
C ALA A 61 -0.39 -5.87 12.48
N VAL A 62 -1.36 -6.25 13.32
CA VAL A 62 -1.17 -6.45 14.78
C VAL A 62 -0.08 -7.48 15.08
N ASN A 63 0.10 -8.46 14.21
CA ASN A 63 1.00 -9.60 14.40
C ASN A 63 2.45 -9.33 13.98
N THR A 64 2.86 -8.08 13.81
CA THR A 64 4.21 -7.68 13.41
C THR A 64 4.85 -6.79 14.46
N ASP A 65 6.16 -6.61 14.47
CA ASP A 65 6.83 -5.66 15.36
C ASP A 65 6.92 -4.23 14.78
N ASN A 66 6.47 -4.05 13.53
CA ASN A 66 6.55 -2.78 12.80
C ASN A 66 5.57 -1.72 13.33
N ILE A 67 5.86 -0.45 13.00
CA ILE A 67 5.01 0.68 13.36
C ILE A 67 3.68 0.62 12.60
N ALA A 68 2.57 0.94 13.26
CA ALA A 68 1.21 0.76 12.74
C ALA A 68 0.97 1.44 11.38
N ILE A 69 1.37 2.70 11.24
CA ILE A 69 1.34 3.43 9.98
C ILE A 69 2.45 4.46 9.94
N LYS A 70 3.15 4.55 8.81
CA LYS A 70 4.19 5.55 8.56
C LYS A 70 4.16 5.98 7.10
N LEU A 71 4.15 7.27 6.85
CA LEU A 71 4.24 7.84 5.52
C LEU A 71 5.57 8.60 5.41
N LYS A 72 6.41 8.19 4.45
CA LYS A 72 7.64 8.87 4.08
C LYS A 72 7.42 9.58 2.75
N VAL A 73 7.64 10.89 2.72
CA VAL A 73 7.55 11.71 1.51
C VAL A 73 8.76 12.61 1.46
N GLN A 74 9.60 12.46 0.44
CA GLN A 74 10.83 13.26 0.29
C GLN A 74 11.64 13.32 1.60
N ASN A 75 11.71 14.50 2.22
CA ASN A 75 12.46 14.78 3.46
C ASN A 75 11.59 14.79 4.73
N GLN A 76 10.30 14.45 4.60
CA GLN A 76 9.35 14.47 5.70
C GLN A 76 8.79 13.08 6.00
N GLN A 77 8.57 12.81 7.28
CA GLN A 77 8.01 11.56 7.76
C GLN A 77 6.87 11.83 8.72
N TYR A 78 5.76 11.13 8.52
CA TYR A 78 4.60 11.12 9.40
C TYR A 78 4.43 9.72 9.98
N ILE A 79 4.24 9.61 11.29
CA ILE A 79 4.13 8.33 11.98
C ILE A 79 2.89 8.36 12.86
N ASN A 80 2.02 7.36 12.73
CA ASN A 80 0.79 7.21 13.54
C ASN A 80 -0.02 8.52 13.65
N ASN A 81 -0.11 9.27 12.56
CA ASN A 81 -0.69 10.60 12.53
C ASN A 81 -1.89 10.64 11.58
N GLU A 82 -3.00 11.22 12.03
CA GLU A 82 -4.21 11.38 11.22
C GLU A 82 -3.97 12.21 9.95
N LYS A 83 -2.99 13.12 9.98
CA LYS A 83 -2.56 13.90 8.81
C LYS A 83 -2.14 13.02 7.62
N ILE A 84 -1.78 11.76 7.85
CA ILE A 84 -1.49 10.80 6.77
C ILE A 84 -2.72 10.60 5.88
N PHE A 85 -3.90 10.52 6.47
CA PHE A 85 -5.16 10.38 5.73
C PHE A 85 -5.42 11.62 4.88
N ASP A 86 -5.38 12.80 5.50
CA ASP A 86 -5.60 14.07 4.78
C ASP A 86 -4.58 14.27 3.66
N TYR A 87 -3.32 13.89 3.92
CA TYR A 87 -2.27 13.97 2.92
C TYR A 87 -2.59 13.10 1.71
N ILE A 88 -2.93 11.82 1.91
CA ILE A 88 -3.25 10.89 0.81
C ILE A 88 -4.54 11.29 0.09
N ALA A 89 -5.54 11.82 0.82
CA ALA A 89 -6.80 12.24 0.24
C ALA A 89 -6.67 13.47 -0.67
N ASN A 90 -5.76 14.39 -0.34
CA ASN A 90 -5.65 15.67 -1.04
C ASN A 90 -4.45 15.76 -1.99
N GLN A 91 -3.43 14.92 -1.83
CA GLN A 91 -2.19 15.00 -2.62
C GLN A 91 -2.26 14.06 -3.82
N ASN A 92 -2.02 14.63 -5.00
CA ASN A 92 -2.11 13.93 -6.26
C ASN A 92 -0.78 13.30 -6.70
N ILE A 93 -0.14 12.54 -5.79
CA ILE A 93 1.22 12.02 -5.98
C ILE A 93 1.24 10.51 -6.21
N TYR A 94 2.32 10.03 -6.83
CA TYR A 94 2.66 8.61 -6.87
C TYR A 94 3.35 8.20 -5.56
N PHE A 95 2.98 7.04 -5.03
CA PHE A 95 3.59 6.50 -3.82
C PHE A 95 3.49 4.97 -3.77
N ASP A 96 4.44 4.38 -3.06
CA ASP A 96 4.50 2.96 -2.82
C ASP A 96 3.76 2.59 -1.53
N ILE A 97 3.21 1.39 -1.48
CA ILE A 97 2.57 0.82 -0.29
C ILE A 97 3.30 -0.45 0.09
N LYS A 98 3.90 -0.43 1.28
CA LYS A 98 4.50 -1.61 1.91
C LYS A 98 3.61 -2.09 3.04
N LEU A 99 3.22 -3.36 2.98
CA LEU A 99 2.36 -3.99 3.99
C LEU A 99 3.16 -5.00 4.80
N TYR A 100 3.22 -4.79 6.11
CA TYR A 100 3.75 -5.74 7.08
C TYR A 100 2.58 -6.58 7.62
N LEU A 101 2.30 -7.71 6.98
CA LEU A 101 1.11 -8.53 7.26
C LEU A 101 1.34 -9.64 8.29
N ASN A 102 2.52 -10.28 8.22
CA ASN A 102 2.94 -11.35 9.12
C ASN A 102 4.38 -11.11 9.59
N ASN A 103 4.79 -11.85 10.62
CA ASN A 103 6.20 -11.92 11.01
C ASN A 103 7.06 -12.47 9.87
N GLU A 104 8.33 -12.01 9.86
CA GLU A 104 9.36 -12.36 8.89
C GLU A 104 9.35 -13.88 8.61
N GLY A 105 8.93 -14.29 7.40
CA GLY A 105 8.96 -15.69 6.94
C GLY A 105 7.68 -16.22 6.31
N SER A 106 6.54 -15.54 6.44
CA SER A 106 5.28 -15.95 5.78
C SER A 106 4.80 -14.88 4.80
N ARG A 107 5.30 -14.95 3.55
CA ARG A 107 4.82 -14.10 2.45
C ARG A 107 3.40 -14.50 2.05
N ASP A 108 2.59 -13.49 1.73
CA ASP A 108 1.21 -13.67 1.30
C ASP A 108 1.15 -13.90 -0.21
N THR A 109 0.56 -15.03 -0.64
CA THR A 109 0.49 -15.40 -2.06
C THR A 109 -0.31 -14.39 -2.91
N ARG A 110 -1.30 -13.69 -2.32
CA ARG A 110 -2.04 -12.64 -3.01
C ARG A 110 -1.18 -11.39 -3.23
N LEU A 111 -0.26 -11.11 -2.32
CA LEU A 111 0.71 -10.05 -2.51
C LEU A 111 1.66 -10.42 -3.66
N ASP A 112 2.17 -11.64 -3.70
CA ASP A 112 3.05 -12.11 -4.78
C ASP A 112 2.36 -12.05 -6.17
N GLU A 113 1.10 -12.50 -6.24
CA GLU A 113 0.28 -12.42 -7.46
C GLU A 113 0.07 -10.97 -7.92
N LEU A 114 -0.16 -10.06 -6.97
CA LEU A 114 -0.32 -8.63 -7.27
C LEU A 114 0.98 -8.01 -7.78
N LEU A 115 2.12 -8.32 -7.14
CA LEU A 115 3.43 -7.80 -7.55
C LEU A 115 3.77 -8.26 -8.97
N LEU A 116 3.54 -9.53 -9.29
CA LEU A 116 3.73 -10.06 -10.64
C LEU A 116 2.82 -9.34 -11.65
N THR A 117 1.54 -9.17 -11.32
CA THR A 117 0.57 -8.48 -12.18
C THR A 117 0.98 -7.02 -12.41
N GLN A 118 1.48 -6.32 -11.38
CA GLN A 118 2.00 -4.96 -11.53
C GLN A 118 3.18 -4.89 -12.49
N LEU A 119 4.13 -5.82 -12.40
CA LEU A 119 5.30 -5.87 -13.28
C LEU A 119 4.92 -6.10 -14.74
N LEU A 120 3.96 -6.99 -15.00
CA LEU A 120 3.48 -7.28 -16.36
C LEU A 120 2.76 -6.07 -16.99
N HIS A 121 2.06 -5.27 -16.19
CA HIS A 121 1.29 -4.10 -16.65
C HIS A 121 2.07 -2.78 -16.58
N SER A 122 3.18 -2.70 -15.85
CA SER A 122 4.03 -1.51 -15.73
C SER A 122 5.51 -1.88 -15.64
N PRO A 123 6.14 -2.25 -16.78
CA PRO A 123 7.55 -2.63 -16.83
C PRO A 123 8.51 -1.47 -16.46
N TYR A 124 8.05 -0.23 -16.51
CA TYR A 124 8.83 0.97 -16.18
C TYR A 124 8.81 1.33 -14.68
N TYR A 125 8.15 0.54 -13.83
CA TYR A 125 8.08 0.81 -12.39
C TYR A 125 9.47 0.90 -11.72
N ALA A 126 10.46 0.14 -12.22
CA ALA A 126 11.83 0.17 -11.72
C ALA A 126 12.61 1.46 -12.06
N ILE A 127 12.03 2.36 -12.88
CA ILE A 127 12.69 3.57 -13.40
C ILE A 127 12.08 4.86 -12.80
N TYR A 128 11.03 4.74 -11.98
CA TYR A 128 10.45 5.91 -11.30
C TYR A 128 11.33 6.42 -10.15
#